data_AF-Q3L6N3-F1
#
_entry.id   AF-Q3L6N3-F1
#
_cell.length_a   1.000
_cell.length_b   1.000
_cell.length_c   1.000
_cell.angle_alpha   90.00
_cell.angle_beta   90.00
_cell.angle_gamma   90.00
#
_symmetry.space_group_name_H-M   'P 1'
#
loop_
_entity.id
_entity.type
_entity.pdbx_description
1 polymer ?
#
loop_
_entity_poly.entity_id
_entity_poly.type
_entity_poly.pdbx_seq_one_letter_code
_entity_poly.pdbx_strand_id
1 'polypeptide(L)'
;MFRLFVYLNILGAFLVTGLHIVEPGPEYPASKGAIWPRPQMQSIEIPYYKFDSDILEIKVVDHDCPILSNAVQRSLAVLREMLRIASPYVNRNAPQQVLDDDTYDGPLKSLSIYLTSPCEEYPHFGMIESYNLTIAADSTLRSSSIWGILRGLESWTHLFHLSDNRDQLHINKGEVHDFPRYAHRGLLVDTSRHYISMSNILLILDAMAMNKMNVFHWHIVDDQSFPYQSERFPDLSRLGAYHETLIYTKENIQTVIDHARNRGIRVIPEFDVPGHTRSWGVAKPDLLTHCYDQDGDYVGLGPMNPIKDSTYTFLQELFHEVQALFPERYIHIGGDEVDLDCWESNPEFQRYIQEHNLTSVADFHALFMRNTIPLLSENSRPIVWQILRASHQLIYSTGWYLDHLNTGGDWTEFFNKDPRDLVNGLSKDINVDNIVGGEACMWAEVVNDMNIMSRVWPRASAVAERLWGHESQATYQVHCRLEEHTCRMNARGIHAQPPSGPGFCLGV
;
A
#
# COMPACT_ATOMS: atom_id res chain seq x y z
N MET A 1 24.75 -53.21 -14.40
CA MET A 1 23.34 -52.86 -14.14
C MET A 1 23.27 -51.36 -13.86
N PHE A 2 23.23 -50.53 -14.90
CA PHE A 2 23.05 -49.09 -14.75
C PHE A 2 21.56 -48.79 -14.91
N ARG A 3 20.89 -48.36 -13.85
CA ARG A 3 19.51 -47.89 -13.92
C ARG A 3 19.54 -46.46 -14.48
N LEU A 4 19.00 -46.31 -15.69
CA LEU A 4 18.74 -45.01 -16.30
C LEU A 4 17.56 -44.39 -15.56
N PHE A 5 17.79 -43.28 -14.84
CA PHE A 5 16.69 -42.46 -14.34
C PHE A 5 16.16 -41.62 -15.50
N VAL A 6 14.97 -41.96 -15.99
CA VAL A 6 14.24 -41.15 -16.97
C VAL A 6 13.34 -40.20 -16.18
N TYR A 7 13.67 -38.90 -16.19
CA TYR A 7 12.77 -37.86 -15.71
C TYR A 7 11.63 -37.71 -16.72
N LEU A 8 10.44 -38.19 -16.37
CA LEU A 8 9.23 -37.89 -17.12
C LEU A 8 8.74 -36.49 -16.72
N ASN A 9 9.35 -35.45 -17.27
CA ASN A 9 8.74 -34.13 -17.26
C ASN A 9 7.64 -34.13 -18.32
N ILE A 10 6.38 -34.17 -17.91
CA ILE A 10 5.30 -33.61 -18.73
C ILE A 10 5.46 -32.10 -18.62
N LEU A 11 6.49 -31.57 -19.28
CA LEU A 11 6.52 -30.16 -19.64
C LEU A 11 5.24 -29.96 -20.43
N GLY A 12 4.29 -29.21 -19.84
CA GLY A 12 3.30 -28.52 -20.65
C GLY A 12 4.09 -27.90 -21.79
N ALA A 13 3.73 -28.23 -23.02
CA ALA A 13 4.38 -27.72 -24.19
C ALA A 13 4.17 -26.20 -24.24
N PHE A 14 4.96 -25.46 -23.46
CA PHE A 14 5.46 -24.19 -23.96
C PHE A 14 6.16 -24.59 -25.23
N LEU A 15 5.53 -24.26 -26.35
CA LEU A 15 6.21 -24.12 -27.62
C LEU A 15 7.40 -23.20 -27.34
N VAL A 16 8.55 -23.80 -26.99
CA VAL A 16 9.83 -23.23 -27.33
C VAL A 16 9.84 -23.36 -28.83
N THR A 17 9.16 -22.43 -29.49
CA THR A 17 9.38 -22.19 -30.91
C THR A 17 10.89 -22.07 -31.03
N GLY A 18 11.49 -22.89 -31.89
CA GLY A 18 12.85 -22.68 -32.37
C GLY A 18 12.94 -21.41 -33.23
N LEU A 19 12.29 -20.33 -32.79
CA LEU A 19 12.50 -18.98 -33.25
C LEU A 19 13.69 -18.48 -32.44
N HIS A 20 14.84 -18.36 -33.10
CA HIS A 20 15.92 -17.56 -32.56
C HIS A 20 15.34 -16.19 -32.18
N ILE A 21 15.44 -15.81 -30.91
CA ILE A 21 15.21 -14.43 -30.52
C ILE A 21 16.27 -13.62 -31.29
N VAL A 22 15.82 -12.92 -32.34
CA VAL A 22 16.69 -12.15 -33.24
C VAL A 22 17.32 -10.95 -32.50
N GLU A 23 16.73 -10.54 -31.37
CA GLU A 23 17.17 -9.42 -30.54
C GLU A 23 17.10 -9.79 -29.05
N PRO A 24 18.21 -10.24 -28.42
CA PRO A 24 18.21 -10.54 -26.99
C PRO A 24 17.97 -9.26 -26.18
N GLY A 25 16.95 -9.23 -25.32
CA GLY A 25 16.60 -8.09 -24.49
C GLY A 25 15.22 -8.20 -23.85
N PRO A 26 14.84 -7.26 -22.97
CA PRO A 26 13.49 -7.19 -22.44
C PRO A 26 12.49 -6.85 -23.56
N GLU A 27 11.28 -7.42 -23.49
CA GLU A 27 10.18 -7.07 -24.41
C GLU A 27 9.82 -5.56 -24.30
N TYR A 28 9.86 -5.05 -23.07
CA TYR A 28 9.63 -3.65 -22.75
C TYR A 28 10.93 -3.07 -22.17
N PRO A 29 11.66 -2.23 -22.91
CA PRO A 29 12.83 -1.54 -22.37
C PRO A 29 12.38 -0.53 -21.30
N ALA A 30 13.12 -0.45 -20.20
CA ALA A 30 12.89 0.59 -19.18
C ALA A 30 12.96 1.99 -19.82
N SER A 31 12.03 2.86 -19.46
CA SER A 31 12.11 4.28 -19.79
C SER A 31 13.30 4.96 -19.10
N LYS A 32 13.53 6.24 -19.45
CA LYS A 32 14.58 7.07 -18.85
C LYS A 32 13.96 8.29 -18.19
N GLY A 33 13.97 8.32 -16.86
CA GLY A 33 13.50 9.47 -16.07
C GLY A 33 11.99 9.61 -16.04
N ALA A 34 11.22 8.52 -16.17
CA ALA A 34 9.77 8.61 -16.19
C ALA A 34 9.17 8.55 -14.79
N ILE A 35 8.21 9.44 -14.52
CA ILE A 35 7.51 9.47 -13.24
C ILE A 35 6.49 8.32 -13.16
N TRP A 36 6.51 7.61 -12.02
CA TRP A 36 5.44 6.71 -11.60
C TRP A 36 4.88 7.17 -10.24
N PRO A 37 3.55 7.21 -10.04
CA PRO A 37 2.49 7.28 -11.06
C PRO A 37 2.65 8.45 -12.04
N ARG A 38 2.09 8.31 -13.24
CA ARG A 38 2.07 9.37 -14.27
C ARG A 38 1.34 10.63 -13.77
N PRO A 39 1.96 11.82 -13.85
CA PRO A 39 1.31 13.08 -13.45
C PRO A 39 0.08 13.44 -14.30
N GLN A 40 -0.78 14.28 -13.76
CA GLN A 40 -1.94 14.82 -14.50
C GLN A 40 -1.49 15.64 -15.72
N MET A 41 -0.51 16.52 -15.54
CA MET A 41 0.06 17.32 -16.61
C MET A 41 1.59 17.34 -16.48
N GLN A 42 2.26 17.07 -17.58
CA GLN A 42 3.72 17.05 -17.66
C GLN A 42 4.17 17.49 -19.05
N SER A 43 5.14 18.39 -19.09
CA SER A 43 5.88 18.77 -20.30
C SER A 43 7.37 18.53 -20.04
N ILE A 44 8.01 17.72 -20.88
CA ILE A 44 9.44 17.47 -20.81
C ILE A 44 10.05 17.92 -22.14
N GLU A 45 11.07 18.77 -22.05
CA GLU A 45 11.82 19.29 -23.18
C GLU A 45 13.08 18.46 -23.43
N ILE A 46 13.69 18.66 -24.60
CA ILE A 46 14.93 17.98 -24.98
C ILE A 46 16.12 18.45 -24.11
N PRO A 47 16.31 19.77 -23.83
CA PRO A 47 17.44 20.21 -23.04
C PRO A 47 17.49 19.59 -21.64
N TYR A 48 18.68 19.32 -21.12
CA TYR A 48 18.88 18.71 -19.81
C TYR A 48 19.94 19.44 -18.98
N TYR A 49 19.84 19.25 -17.67
CA TYR A 49 20.79 19.73 -16.67
C TYR A 49 21.55 18.56 -16.05
N LYS A 50 22.81 18.81 -15.67
CA LYS A 50 23.63 17.83 -14.96
C LYS A 50 23.49 18.00 -13.45
N PHE A 51 23.28 16.90 -12.74
CA PHE A 51 23.33 16.87 -11.29
C PHE A 51 24.76 16.83 -10.78
N ASP A 52 25.08 17.71 -9.85
CA ASP A 52 26.31 17.69 -9.07
C ASP A 52 25.95 18.06 -7.62
N SER A 53 26.30 17.18 -6.68
CA SER A 53 25.97 17.37 -5.27
C SER A 53 26.72 18.53 -4.62
N ASP A 54 27.85 18.95 -5.19
CA ASP A 54 28.64 20.07 -4.67
C ASP A 54 28.14 21.42 -5.20
N ILE A 55 27.36 21.41 -6.29
CA ILE A 55 26.79 22.60 -6.91
C ILE A 55 25.33 22.82 -6.48
N LEU A 56 24.55 21.75 -6.34
CA LEU A 56 23.12 21.84 -6.07
C LEU A 56 22.82 22.45 -4.70
N GLU A 57 22.12 23.59 -4.70
CA GLU A 57 21.63 24.27 -3.51
C GLU A 57 20.13 23.99 -3.29
N ILE A 58 19.76 23.43 -2.14
CA ILE A 58 18.35 23.29 -1.75
C ILE A 58 17.93 24.45 -0.85
N LYS A 59 16.86 25.15 -1.23
CA LYS A 59 16.31 26.29 -0.47
C LYS A 59 14.90 25.97 -0.03
N VAL A 60 14.64 26.01 1.27
CA VAL A 60 13.28 25.96 1.82
C VAL A 60 12.79 27.39 2.00
N VAL A 61 11.60 27.68 1.47
CA VAL A 61 11.02 29.02 1.43
C VAL A 61 9.65 29.01 2.12
N ASP A 62 9.35 30.12 2.80
CA ASP A 62 8.14 30.41 3.59
C ASP A 62 8.03 29.62 4.90
N HIS A 63 7.83 28.30 4.82
CA HIS A 63 7.65 27.43 5.98
C HIS A 63 8.58 26.20 5.93
N ASP A 64 9.10 25.83 7.09
CA ASP A 64 9.94 24.63 7.28
C ASP A 64 9.43 23.82 8.48
N CYS A 65 9.68 22.52 8.43
CA CYS A 65 9.40 21.60 9.52
C CYS A 65 10.23 20.30 9.38
N PRO A 66 10.31 19.49 10.44
CA PRO A 66 11.08 18.24 10.41
C PRO A 66 10.67 17.28 9.28
N ILE A 67 9.38 17.19 8.93
CA ILE A 67 8.90 16.33 7.83
C ILE A 67 9.55 16.76 6.51
N LEU A 68 9.57 18.07 6.22
CA LEU A 68 10.15 18.63 5.01
C LEU A 68 11.66 18.43 4.98
N SER A 69 12.35 18.80 6.06
CA SER A 69 13.79 18.64 6.21
C SER A 69 14.23 17.18 6.03
N ASN A 70 13.51 16.24 6.65
CA ASN A 70 13.77 14.80 6.50
C ASN A 70 13.52 14.31 5.07
N ALA A 71 12.48 14.82 4.40
CA ALA A 71 12.18 14.46 3.02
C ALA A 71 13.26 14.92 2.05
N VAL A 72 13.74 16.16 2.19
CA VAL A 72 14.86 16.69 1.40
C VAL A 72 16.11 15.82 1.57
N GLN A 73 16.46 15.48 2.82
CA GLN A 73 17.62 14.62 3.09
C GLN A 73 17.49 13.24 2.42
N ARG A 74 16.30 12.62 2.50
CA ARG A 74 16.04 11.33 1.84
C ARG A 74 16.14 11.44 0.31
N SER A 75 15.55 12.47 -0.29
CA SER A 75 15.63 12.68 -1.75
C SER A 75 17.06 12.85 -2.23
N LEU A 76 17.89 13.61 -1.51
CA LEU A 76 19.31 13.76 -1.85
C LEU A 76 20.09 12.45 -1.65
N ALA A 77 19.78 11.67 -0.63
CA ALA A 77 20.39 10.37 -0.40
C ALA A 77 20.09 9.40 -1.56
N VAL A 78 18.86 9.40 -2.07
CA VAL A 78 18.46 8.61 -3.25
C VAL A 78 19.34 8.94 -4.47
N LEU A 79 19.53 10.22 -4.79
CA LEU A 79 20.33 10.63 -5.95
C LEU A 79 21.81 10.24 -5.83
N ARG A 80 22.38 10.38 -4.63
CA ARG A 80 23.75 9.94 -4.35
C ARG A 80 23.90 8.42 -4.50
N GLU A 81 22.90 7.69 -4.03
CA GLU A 81 22.89 6.24 -4.08
C GLU A 81 22.75 5.70 -5.52
N MET A 82 21.95 6.35 -6.38
CA MET A 82 21.88 6.04 -7.81
C MET A 82 23.28 6.08 -8.47
N LEU A 83 24.04 7.17 -8.26
CA LEU A 83 25.42 7.26 -8.78
C LEU A 83 26.34 6.17 -8.21
N ARG A 84 26.19 5.83 -6.92
CA ARG A 84 26.98 4.78 -6.27
C ARG A 84 26.70 3.41 -6.88
N ILE A 85 25.43 3.09 -7.11
CA ILE A 85 24.98 1.83 -7.74
C ILE A 85 25.43 1.75 -9.20
N ALA A 86 25.43 2.87 -9.92
CA ALA A 86 25.86 2.95 -11.31
C ALA A 86 27.37 2.77 -11.50
N SER A 87 28.19 3.14 -10.51
CA SER A 87 29.67 3.18 -10.59
C SER A 87 30.34 1.93 -11.19
N PRO A 88 29.95 0.68 -10.86
CA PRO A 88 30.54 -0.52 -11.44
C PRO A 88 30.21 -0.72 -12.94
N TYR A 89 29.17 -0.06 -13.45
CA TYR A 89 28.64 -0.20 -14.80
C TYR A 89 29.04 0.95 -15.74
N VAL A 90 29.90 1.86 -15.27
CA VAL A 90 30.43 2.98 -16.06
C VAL A 90 31.24 2.45 -17.24
N ASN A 91 30.86 2.86 -18.45
CA ASN A 91 31.57 2.46 -19.66
C ASN A 91 32.81 3.34 -19.88
N ARG A 92 33.94 2.94 -19.31
CA ARG A 92 35.23 3.66 -19.43
C ARG A 92 35.84 3.67 -20.83
N ASN A 93 35.35 2.79 -21.72
CA ASN A 93 35.80 2.70 -23.11
C ASN A 93 34.85 3.40 -24.08
N ALA A 94 33.77 4.03 -23.58
CA ALA A 94 32.91 4.86 -24.41
C ALA A 94 33.77 5.99 -25.01
N PRO A 95 33.63 6.29 -26.32
CA PRO A 95 34.22 7.50 -26.88
C PRO A 95 33.74 8.67 -26.02
N GLN A 96 34.66 9.52 -25.55
CA GLN A 96 34.28 10.82 -24.98
C GLN A 96 33.35 11.46 -26.00
N GLN A 97 32.06 11.59 -25.68
CA GLN A 97 31.13 12.26 -26.58
C GLN A 97 31.71 13.63 -26.89
N VAL A 98 31.91 13.85 -28.18
CA VAL A 98 32.55 15.04 -28.71
C VAL A 98 31.73 16.26 -28.27
N LEU A 99 32.45 17.23 -27.74
CA LEU A 99 32.03 18.58 -27.36
C LEU A 99 31.19 19.27 -28.44
N ASP A 100 29.88 19.09 -28.40
CA ASP A 100 28.81 20.08 -28.61
C ASP A 100 27.49 19.29 -28.49
N ASP A 101 27.11 18.99 -27.25
CA ASP A 101 25.76 18.49 -27.00
C ASP A 101 24.85 19.71 -26.93
N ASP A 102 24.22 20.05 -28.06
CA ASP A 102 23.26 21.15 -28.19
C ASP A 102 22.07 21.02 -27.22
N THR A 103 21.92 19.87 -26.55
CA THR A 103 20.88 19.60 -25.56
C THR A 103 21.36 19.80 -24.12
N TYR A 104 22.65 20.04 -23.87
CA TYR A 104 23.16 20.33 -22.54
C TYR A 104 22.97 21.82 -22.16
N ASP A 105 22.18 22.09 -21.12
CA ASP A 105 21.83 23.46 -20.68
C ASP A 105 22.52 23.86 -19.36
N GLY A 106 23.63 23.19 -19.01
CA GLY A 106 24.44 23.51 -17.82
C GLY A 106 24.16 22.66 -16.57
N PRO A 107 24.78 22.99 -15.43
CA PRO A 107 24.52 22.30 -14.17
C PRO A 107 23.16 22.69 -13.58
N LEU A 108 22.53 21.74 -12.88
CA LEU A 108 21.40 22.01 -12.01
C LEU A 108 21.92 22.74 -10.76
N LYS A 109 21.54 24.02 -10.61
CA LYS A 109 22.12 24.90 -9.59
C LYS A 109 21.32 24.90 -8.30
N SER A 110 19.99 24.96 -8.38
CA SER A 110 19.18 25.05 -7.18
C SER A 110 17.81 24.40 -7.32
N LEU A 111 17.25 23.99 -6.18
CA LEU A 111 15.83 23.65 -6.03
C LEU A 111 15.25 24.49 -4.89
N SER A 112 14.37 25.43 -5.22
CA SER A 112 13.64 26.22 -4.25
C SER A 112 12.28 25.58 -3.95
N ILE A 113 12.07 25.18 -2.70
CA ILE A 113 10.89 24.49 -2.20
C ILE A 113 10.01 25.51 -1.46
N TYR A 114 8.88 25.88 -2.06
CA TYR A 114 7.90 26.81 -1.51
C TYR A 114 6.76 26.03 -0.84
N LEU A 115 6.79 25.95 0.48
CA LEU A 115 5.68 25.46 1.28
C LEU A 115 4.85 26.65 1.75
N THR A 116 3.70 26.90 1.11
CA THR A 116 3.00 28.18 1.29
C THR A 116 2.02 28.23 2.47
N SER A 117 1.86 27.13 3.22
CA SER A 117 1.08 27.10 4.46
C SER A 117 1.88 26.39 5.56
N PRO A 118 1.57 26.61 6.85
CA PRO A 118 2.22 25.90 7.95
C PRO A 118 2.13 24.37 7.79
N CYS A 119 3.17 23.65 8.23
CA CYS A 119 3.15 22.19 8.17
C CYS A 119 1.99 21.61 8.99
N GLU A 120 1.27 20.70 8.38
CA GLU A 120 0.27 19.87 9.04
C GLU A 120 0.98 18.81 9.91
N GLU A 121 0.36 18.44 11.04
CA GLU A 121 0.99 17.52 12.00
C GLU A 121 0.88 16.05 11.60
N TYR A 122 -0.28 15.64 11.06
CA TYR A 122 -0.59 14.26 10.68
C TYR A 122 -1.41 14.23 9.38
N PRO A 123 -1.15 13.30 8.44
CA PRO A 123 -1.91 13.20 7.21
C PRO A 123 -3.36 12.83 7.51
N HIS A 124 -4.29 13.30 6.69
CA HIS A 124 -5.72 13.06 6.91
C HIS A 124 -6.47 12.84 5.60
N PHE A 125 -7.68 12.27 5.69
CA PHE A 125 -8.55 12.13 4.52
C PHE A 125 -8.82 13.51 3.88
N GLY A 126 -8.64 13.60 2.57
CA GLY A 126 -8.82 14.85 1.81
C GLY A 126 -7.70 15.89 1.99
N MET A 127 -6.53 15.51 2.51
CA MET A 127 -5.37 16.38 2.57
C MET A 127 -4.94 16.86 1.17
N ILE A 128 -4.36 18.06 1.08
CA ILE A 128 -3.94 18.62 -0.21
C ILE A 128 -2.63 17.98 -0.64
N GLU A 129 -2.66 17.23 -1.74
CA GLU A 129 -1.49 16.54 -2.28
C GLU A 129 -1.03 17.10 -3.65
N SER A 130 -1.60 18.24 -4.07
CA SER A 130 -1.24 18.89 -5.32
C SER A 130 0.09 19.63 -5.22
N TYR A 131 0.84 19.66 -6.31
CA TYR A 131 2.11 20.38 -6.40
C TYR A 131 2.40 20.83 -7.84
N ASN A 132 3.24 21.86 -7.93
CA ASN A 132 3.83 22.34 -9.19
C ASN A 132 5.35 22.24 -9.10
N LEU A 133 5.97 21.57 -10.07
CA LEU A 133 7.42 21.42 -10.18
C LEU A 133 7.88 21.96 -11.53
N THR A 134 8.76 22.96 -11.51
CA THR A 134 9.44 23.48 -12.69
C THR A 134 10.90 23.04 -12.65
N ILE A 135 11.34 22.37 -13.70
CA ILE A 135 12.72 21.93 -13.88
C ILE A 135 13.45 22.93 -14.78
N ALA A 136 14.39 23.64 -14.18
CA ALA A 136 15.31 24.58 -14.82
C ALA A 136 16.65 24.55 -14.07
N ALA A 137 17.67 25.28 -14.54
CA ALA A 137 18.92 25.44 -13.78
C ALA A 137 18.64 25.89 -12.32
N ASP A 138 17.68 26.80 -12.15
CA ASP A 138 17.09 27.17 -10.86
C ASP A 138 15.65 26.62 -10.79
N SER A 139 15.53 25.37 -10.35
CA SER A 139 14.26 24.65 -10.26
C SER A 139 13.40 25.12 -9.10
N THR A 140 12.09 24.94 -9.22
CA THR A 140 11.14 25.27 -8.15
C THR A 140 10.14 24.15 -7.91
N LEU A 141 9.87 23.86 -6.64
CA LEU A 141 8.78 22.98 -6.21
C LEU A 141 7.85 23.78 -5.30
N ARG A 142 6.56 23.85 -5.63
CA ARG A 142 5.58 24.62 -4.86
C ARG A 142 4.35 23.79 -4.52
N SER A 143 3.92 23.85 -3.26
CA SER A 143 2.65 23.32 -2.79
C SER A 143 2.13 24.13 -1.60
N SER A 144 0.81 24.15 -1.41
CA SER A 144 0.19 24.73 -0.24
C SER A 144 0.22 23.82 0.98
N SER A 145 0.60 22.54 0.82
CA SER A 145 0.65 21.57 1.91
C SER A 145 1.95 20.79 1.87
N ILE A 146 2.42 20.37 3.05
CA ILE A 146 3.58 19.50 3.21
C ILE A 146 3.40 18.19 2.43
N TRP A 147 2.17 17.66 2.33
CA TRP A 147 1.91 16.42 1.63
C TRP A 147 2.18 16.54 0.14
N GLY A 148 1.75 17.63 -0.50
CA GLY A 148 2.07 17.93 -1.90
C GLY A 148 3.57 18.10 -2.14
N ILE A 149 4.31 18.71 -1.20
CA ILE A 149 5.78 18.77 -1.27
C ILE A 149 6.40 17.37 -1.28
N LEU A 150 5.93 16.44 -0.43
CA LEU A 150 6.43 15.06 -0.44
C LEU A 150 6.19 14.36 -1.79
N ARG A 151 5.01 14.55 -2.41
CA ARG A 151 4.71 13.98 -3.74
C ARG A 151 5.57 14.57 -4.83
N GLY A 152 5.81 15.88 -4.78
CA GLY A 152 6.65 16.59 -5.74
C GLY A 152 8.13 16.22 -5.62
N LEU A 153 8.64 16.02 -4.41
CA LEU A 153 10.00 15.53 -4.19
C LEU A 153 10.19 14.12 -4.76
N GLU A 154 9.22 13.22 -4.61
CA GLU A 154 9.30 11.89 -5.22
C GLU A 154 9.34 11.98 -6.75
N SER A 155 8.44 12.78 -7.35
CA SER A 155 8.45 13.04 -8.79
C SER A 155 9.76 13.66 -9.28
N TRP A 156 10.34 14.59 -8.52
CA TRP A 156 11.65 15.17 -8.82
C TRP A 156 12.75 14.10 -8.83
N THR A 157 12.77 13.17 -7.86
CA THR A 157 13.74 12.07 -7.87
C THR A 157 13.56 11.11 -9.04
N HIS A 158 12.32 10.89 -9.50
CA HIS A 158 12.02 10.02 -10.65
C HIS A 158 12.47 10.58 -12.00
N LEU A 159 12.61 11.91 -12.12
CA LEU A 159 13.03 12.56 -13.36
C LEU A 159 14.53 12.44 -13.64
N PHE A 160 15.33 12.12 -12.62
CA PHE A 160 16.75 11.85 -12.81
C PHE A 160 16.96 10.51 -13.50
N HIS A 161 17.87 10.50 -14.46
CA HIS A 161 18.31 9.30 -15.17
C HIS A 161 19.80 9.38 -15.46
N LEU A 162 20.44 8.22 -15.61
CA LEU A 162 21.85 8.15 -15.91
C LEU A 162 22.14 8.53 -17.37
N SER A 163 23.29 9.18 -17.56
CA SER A 163 23.90 9.36 -18.88
C SER A 163 24.16 8.01 -19.56
N ASP A 164 24.33 8.01 -20.89
CA ASP A 164 24.55 6.76 -21.65
C ASP A 164 25.83 6.00 -21.22
N ASN A 165 26.85 6.73 -20.75
CA ASN A 165 28.08 6.19 -20.16
C ASN A 165 27.98 5.91 -18.64
N ARG A 166 26.85 6.25 -18.01
CA ARG A 166 26.48 5.99 -16.60
C ARG A 166 27.37 6.63 -15.54
N ASP A 167 28.08 7.70 -15.90
CA ASP A 167 28.95 8.43 -14.97
C ASP A 167 28.31 9.69 -14.39
N GLN A 168 27.16 10.13 -14.93
CA GLN A 168 26.48 11.37 -14.60
C GLN A 168 24.98 11.15 -14.48
N LEU A 169 24.33 11.93 -13.62
CA LEU A 169 22.87 12.01 -13.54
C LEU A 169 22.39 13.26 -14.28
N HIS A 170 21.40 13.07 -15.15
CA HIS A 170 20.76 14.11 -15.94
C HIS A 170 19.30 14.29 -15.52
N ILE A 171 18.78 15.49 -15.70
CA ILE A 171 17.35 15.80 -15.57
C ILE A 171 16.93 16.71 -16.72
N ASN A 172 15.90 16.33 -17.47
CA ASN A 172 15.39 17.15 -18.57
C ASN A 172 14.63 18.37 -18.05
N LYS A 173 14.80 19.50 -18.73
CA LYS A 173 14.01 20.72 -18.52
C LYS A 173 12.54 20.42 -18.75
N GLY A 174 11.66 21.04 -17.98
CA GLY A 174 10.23 20.81 -18.11
C GLY A 174 9.40 21.31 -16.95
N GLU A 175 8.12 20.95 -16.96
CA GLU A 175 7.16 21.31 -15.93
C GLU A 175 6.24 20.13 -15.60
N VAL A 176 5.85 20.03 -14.33
CA VAL A 176 4.91 19.04 -13.81
C VAL A 176 3.88 19.75 -12.94
N HIS A 177 2.62 19.57 -13.29
CA HIS A 177 1.48 20.02 -12.49
C HIS A 177 0.63 18.81 -12.16
N ASP A 178 0.51 18.48 -10.88
CA ASP A 178 0.04 17.16 -10.50
C ASP A 178 -0.80 17.16 -9.22
N PHE A 179 -1.71 16.21 -9.16
CA PHE A 179 -2.64 15.97 -8.06
C PHE A 179 -3.28 14.59 -8.21
N PRO A 180 -3.69 13.94 -7.10
CA PRO A 180 -4.30 12.62 -7.17
C PRO A 180 -5.73 12.67 -7.74
N ARG A 181 -6.12 11.63 -8.49
CA ARG A 181 -7.51 11.40 -8.91
C ARG A 181 -8.43 11.05 -7.72
N TYR A 182 -7.93 10.28 -6.75
CA TYR A 182 -8.67 9.86 -5.56
C TYR A 182 -7.95 10.21 -4.27
N ALA A 183 -8.71 10.57 -3.23
CA ALA A 183 -8.16 10.98 -1.94
C ALA A 183 -7.72 9.80 -1.06
N HIS A 184 -8.29 8.60 -1.26
CA HIS A 184 -7.97 7.40 -0.48
C HIS A 184 -7.24 6.37 -1.36
N ARG A 185 -5.95 6.13 -1.11
CA ARG A 185 -5.11 5.24 -1.93
C ARG A 185 -4.35 4.30 -1.02
N GLY A 186 -4.98 3.17 -0.73
CA GLY A 186 -4.56 2.28 0.34
C GLY A 186 -3.87 1.00 -0.10
N LEU A 187 -3.08 0.47 0.82
CA LEU A 187 -2.55 -0.89 0.78
C LEU A 187 -2.95 -1.56 2.10
N LEU A 188 -3.75 -2.62 2.02
CA LEU A 188 -4.04 -3.51 3.14
C LEU A 188 -2.91 -4.52 3.29
N VAL A 189 -2.40 -4.65 4.51
CA VAL A 189 -1.45 -5.70 4.89
C VAL A 189 -1.98 -6.45 6.10
N ASP A 190 -2.20 -7.74 5.91
CA ASP A 190 -2.54 -8.71 6.94
C ASP A 190 -1.28 -9.14 7.70
N THR A 191 -1.31 -8.94 9.02
CA THR A 191 -0.22 -9.31 9.92
C THR A 191 -0.63 -10.34 10.96
N SER A 192 -1.81 -10.93 10.79
CA SER A 192 -2.35 -11.95 11.68
C SER A 192 -2.13 -13.35 11.11
N ARG A 193 -2.47 -13.59 9.84
CA ARG A 193 -2.32 -14.92 9.21
C ARG A 193 -0.84 -15.34 9.17
N HIS A 194 0.04 -14.37 8.99
CA HIS A 194 1.46 -14.46 9.34
C HIS A 194 1.94 -13.14 9.93
N TYR A 195 2.80 -13.21 10.94
CA TYR A 195 3.47 -12.03 11.47
C TYR A 195 4.40 -11.41 10.41
N ILE A 196 4.33 -10.09 10.23
CA ILE A 196 5.22 -9.32 9.35
C ILE A 196 6.15 -8.45 10.21
N SER A 197 7.46 -8.59 10.04
CA SER A 197 8.43 -7.86 10.85
C SER A 197 8.32 -6.35 10.69
N MET A 198 8.70 -5.64 11.74
CA MET A 198 8.85 -4.18 11.73
C MET A 198 9.68 -3.68 10.55
N SER A 199 10.80 -4.34 10.21
CA SER A 199 11.61 -3.99 9.05
C SER A 199 10.83 -4.04 7.74
N ASN A 200 10.01 -5.08 7.54
CA ASN A 200 9.20 -5.20 6.33
C ASN A 200 8.05 -4.20 6.30
N ILE A 201 7.39 -3.92 7.43
CA ILE A 201 6.36 -2.88 7.51
C ILE A 201 6.95 -1.51 7.14
N LEU A 202 8.12 -1.15 7.68
CA LEU A 202 8.77 0.13 7.36
C LEU A 202 9.19 0.22 5.89
N LEU A 203 9.69 -0.87 5.30
CA LEU A 203 10.00 -0.96 3.87
C LEU A 203 8.75 -0.89 2.99
N ILE A 204 7.62 -1.47 3.42
CA ILE A 204 6.34 -1.33 2.73
C ILE A 204 5.92 0.15 2.69
N LEU A 205 6.03 0.87 3.81
CA LEU A 205 5.74 2.30 3.87
C LEU A 205 6.67 3.13 2.97
N ASP A 206 7.94 2.75 2.86
CA ASP A 206 8.88 3.36 1.89
C ASP A 206 8.40 3.13 0.45
N ALA A 207 8.06 1.90 0.09
CA ALA A 207 7.55 1.56 -1.24
C ALA A 207 6.19 2.24 -1.56
N MET A 208 5.31 2.36 -0.57
CA MET A 208 4.05 3.11 -0.70
C MET A 208 4.31 4.59 -1.02
N ALA A 209 5.30 5.20 -0.37
CA ALA A 209 5.68 6.59 -0.64
C ALA A 209 6.20 6.77 -2.08
N MET A 210 7.05 5.84 -2.55
CA MET A 210 7.52 5.82 -3.95
C MET A 210 6.38 5.72 -4.96
N ASN A 211 5.26 5.10 -4.55
CA ASN A 211 4.07 4.92 -5.37
C ASN A 211 2.98 5.96 -5.11
N LYS A 212 3.24 6.99 -4.28
CA LYS A 212 2.25 8.03 -3.88
C LYS A 212 0.97 7.47 -3.24
N MET A 213 1.03 6.29 -2.65
CA MET A 213 -0.03 5.73 -1.80
C MET A 213 -0.04 6.47 -0.45
N ASN A 214 -1.21 6.63 0.16
CA ASN A 214 -1.39 7.49 1.33
C ASN A 214 -2.16 6.85 2.48
N VAL A 215 -2.55 5.57 2.38
CA VAL A 215 -3.23 4.83 3.45
C VAL A 215 -2.58 3.46 3.62
N PHE A 216 -2.05 3.21 4.81
CA PHE A 216 -1.65 1.89 5.26
C PHE A 216 -2.80 1.32 6.08
N HIS A 217 -3.54 0.41 5.48
CA HIS A 217 -4.62 -0.31 6.14
C HIS A 217 -4.01 -1.52 6.83
N TRP A 218 -3.90 -1.45 8.15
CA TRP A 218 -3.22 -2.44 8.94
C TRP A 218 -4.23 -3.42 9.54
N HIS A 219 -4.42 -4.54 8.86
CA HIS A 219 -5.17 -5.69 9.36
C HIS A 219 -4.31 -6.44 10.39
N ILE A 220 -4.43 -6.02 11.65
CA ILE A 220 -3.45 -6.31 12.69
C ILE A 220 -3.73 -7.59 13.49
N VAL A 221 -4.98 -8.04 13.52
CA VAL A 221 -5.43 -9.23 14.25
C VAL A 221 -6.51 -9.95 13.45
N ASP A 222 -6.58 -11.28 13.59
CA ASP A 222 -7.56 -12.14 12.92
C ASP A 222 -7.63 -13.49 13.68
N ASP A 223 -8.25 -14.49 13.10
CA ASP A 223 -8.46 -15.84 13.62
C ASP A 223 -7.19 -16.57 14.05
N GLN A 224 -6.08 -16.38 13.35
CA GLN A 224 -4.87 -17.19 13.50
C GLN A 224 -3.91 -16.61 14.54
N SER A 225 -3.83 -15.28 14.70
CA SER A 225 -3.03 -14.68 15.76
C SER A 225 -3.53 -13.30 16.23
N PHE A 226 -3.14 -12.95 17.45
CA PHE A 226 -3.37 -11.64 18.05
C PHE A 226 -2.03 -10.97 18.41
N PRO A 227 -1.29 -10.40 17.43
CA PRO A 227 0.02 -9.81 17.70
C PRO A 227 -0.05 -8.41 18.32
N TYR A 228 -1.20 -7.72 18.28
CA TYR A 228 -1.36 -6.41 18.92
C TYR A 228 -1.21 -6.49 20.45
N GLN A 229 -0.25 -5.75 21.02
CA GLN A 229 -0.08 -5.71 22.48
C GLN A 229 -0.97 -4.64 23.12
N SER A 230 -2.12 -5.08 23.64
CA SER A 230 -3.00 -4.24 24.46
C SER A 230 -2.42 -4.00 25.86
N GLU A 231 -2.40 -2.75 26.32
CA GLU A 231 -2.01 -2.40 27.70
C GLU A 231 -3.14 -2.75 28.68
N ARG A 232 -4.39 -2.61 28.24
CA ARG A 232 -5.62 -2.89 28.99
C ARG A 232 -5.90 -4.38 29.10
N PHE A 233 -5.62 -5.14 28.04
CA PHE A 233 -5.83 -6.59 27.96
C PHE A 233 -4.55 -7.34 27.54
N PRO A 234 -3.51 -7.39 28.39
CA PRO A 234 -2.22 -8.00 28.04
C PRO A 234 -2.31 -9.47 27.65
N ASP A 235 -3.31 -10.19 28.18
CA ASP A 235 -3.52 -11.60 27.90
C ASP A 235 -3.87 -11.88 26.43
N LEU A 236 -4.43 -10.91 25.70
CA LEU A 236 -4.79 -11.09 24.28
C LEU A 236 -3.56 -11.47 23.45
N SER A 237 -2.47 -10.69 23.52
CA SER A 237 -1.24 -11.02 22.80
C SER A 237 -0.42 -12.11 23.50
N ARG A 238 -0.39 -12.13 24.84
CA ARG A 238 0.35 -13.15 25.60
C ARG A 238 -0.09 -14.58 25.26
N LEU A 239 -1.37 -14.78 24.95
CA LEU A 239 -1.95 -16.08 24.65
C LEU A 239 -2.33 -16.25 23.17
N GLY A 240 -2.70 -15.17 22.48
CA GLY A 240 -3.18 -15.20 21.10
C GLY A 240 -2.11 -14.95 20.03
N ALA A 241 -0.93 -14.41 20.37
CA ALA A 241 0.16 -14.28 19.40
C ALA A 241 0.83 -15.63 19.12
N TYR A 242 1.45 -15.77 17.95
CA TYR A 242 2.20 -16.99 17.61
C TYR A 242 3.38 -17.26 18.56
N HIS A 243 4.02 -16.20 19.06
CA HIS A 243 5.13 -16.26 20.00
C HIS A 243 5.24 -14.92 20.73
N GLU A 244 5.78 -14.93 21.96
CA GLU A 244 5.92 -13.71 22.79
C GLU A 244 6.78 -12.61 22.16
N THR A 245 7.63 -12.96 21.19
CA THR A 245 8.49 -12.02 20.44
C THR A 245 7.87 -11.54 19.13
N LEU A 246 6.75 -12.14 18.70
CA LEU A 246 6.06 -11.83 17.44
C LEU A 246 4.82 -11.00 17.75
N ILE A 247 5.05 -9.86 18.41
CA ILE A 247 4.03 -8.92 18.85
C ILE A 247 4.37 -7.51 18.35
N TYR A 248 3.38 -6.64 18.29
CA TYR A 248 3.53 -5.22 18.03
C TYR A 248 3.28 -4.45 19.32
N THR A 249 4.36 -3.98 19.95
CA THR A 249 4.27 -3.15 21.16
C THR A 249 3.80 -1.74 20.82
N LYS A 250 3.42 -0.97 21.84
CA LYS A 250 3.10 0.45 21.69
C LYS A 250 4.22 1.24 21.00
N GLU A 251 5.48 0.97 21.33
CA GLU A 251 6.66 1.60 20.70
C GLU A 251 6.81 1.18 19.24
N ASN A 252 6.53 -0.08 18.92
CA ASN A 252 6.52 -0.55 17.53
C ASN A 252 5.46 0.21 16.72
N ILE A 253 4.24 0.27 17.22
CA ILE A 253 3.12 0.95 16.56
C ILE A 253 3.42 2.43 16.40
N GLN A 254 3.95 3.10 17.43
CA GLN A 254 4.37 4.50 17.33
C GLN A 254 5.45 4.71 16.26
N THR A 255 6.40 3.78 16.14
CA THR A 255 7.44 3.80 15.09
C THR A 255 6.81 3.71 13.69
N VAL A 256 5.83 2.81 13.49
CA VAL A 256 5.10 2.70 12.21
C VAL A 256 4.36 4.01 11.91
N ILE A 257 3.61 4.54 12.88
CA ILE A 257 2.84 5.79 12.75
C ILE A 257 3.76 6.95 12.37
N ASP A 258 4.88 7.13 13.06
CA ASP A 258 5.82 8.22 12.77
C ASP A 258 6.54 8.05 11.43
N HIS A 259 6.91 6.83 11.06
CA HIS A 259 7.54 6.57 9.76
C HIS A 259 6.57 6.81 8.60
N ALA A 260 5.31 6.41 8.76
CA ALA A 260 4.21 6.68 7.82
C ALA A 260 3.92 8.18 7.71
N ARG A 261 3.82 8.88 8.85
CA ARG A 261 3.60 10.33 8.94
C ARG A 261 4.67 11.12 8.20
N ASN A 262 5.94 10.76 8.35
CA ASN A 262 7.07 11.37 7.62
C ASN A 262 7.03 11.15 6.09
N ARG A 263 6.10 10.33 5.60
CA ARG A 263 5.84 10.02 4.19
C ARG A 263 4.44 10.46 3.74
N GLY A 264 3.67 11.11 4.60
CA GLY A 264 2.28 11.48 4.33
C GLY A 264 1.40 10.26 4.10
N ILE A 265 1.60 9.20 4.90
CA ILE A 265 0.80 7.98 4.89
C ILE A 265 0.01 7.92 6.20
N ARG A 266 -1.29 7.73 6.07
CA ARG A 266 -2.23 7.49 7.17
C ARG A 266 -2.15 6.03 7.59
N VAL A 267 -2.20 5.74 8.88
CA VAL A 267 -2.28 4.37 9.41
C VAL A 267 -3.69 4.13 9.93
N ILE A 268 -4.47 3.28 9.24
CA ILE A 268 -5.82 2.88 9.64
C ILE A 268 -5.72 1.47 10.24
N PRO A 269 -5.91 1.30 11.56
CA PRO A 269 -5.95 -0.02 12.16
C PRO A 269 -7.29 -0.71 11.85
N GLU A 270 -7.24 -2.01 11.62
CA GLU A 270 -8.40 -2.89 11.56
C GLU A 270 -8.41 -3.88 12.72
N PHE A 271 -9.53 -3.90 13.44
CA PHE A 271 -9.86 -4.91 14.43
C PHE A 271 -11.20 -5.53 14.04
N ASP A 272 -11.12 -6.60 13.27
CA ASP A 272 -12.28 -7.23 12.65
C ASP A 272 -13.16 -7.93 13.68
N VAL A 273 -14.46 -7.61 13.64
CA VAL A 273 -15.49 -8.18 14.50
C VAL A 273 -16.84 -8.22 13.75
N PRO A 274 -17.72 -9.20 14.03
CA PRO A 274 -17.61 -10.28 15.01
C PRO A 274 -16.94 -11.56 14.47
N GLY A 275 -16.75 -11.68 13.15
CA GLY A 275 -16.00 -12.76 12.51
C GLY A 275 -14.50 -12.69 12.84
N HIS A 276 -13.69 -13.60 12.30
CA HIS A 276 -12.23 -13.51 12.34
C HIS A 276 -11.61 -13.25 13.74
N THR A 277 -12.21 -13.83 14.80
CA THR A 277 -11.88 -13.53 16.20
C THR A 277 -11.43 -14.73 17.02
N ARG A 278 -11.12 -15.87 16.40
CA ARG A 278 -10.71 -17.09 17.14
C ARG A 278 -9.50 -16.87 18.06
N SER A 279 -8.51 -16.09 17.65
CA SER A 279 -7.32 -15.78 18.48
C SER A 279 -7.67 -15.02 19.77
N TRP A 280 -8.75 -14.24 19.75
CA TRP A 280 -9.23 -13.45 20.88
C TRP A 280 -9.81 -14.36 21.97
N GLY A 281 -10.51 -15.41 21.55
CA GLY A 281 -11.13 -16.41 22.42
C GLY A 281 -10.13 -17.21 23.25
N VAL A 282 -8.86 -17.27 22.86
CA VAL A 282 -7.81 -17.95 23.65
C VAL A 282 -7.62 -17.27 25.01
N ALA A 283 -7.66 -15.94 25.03
CA ALA A 283 -7.54 -15.15 26.26
C ALA A 283 -8.90 -14.83 26.90
N LYS A 284 -9.95 -14.73 26.08
CA LYS A 284 -11.28 -14.30 26.50
C LYS A 284 -12.36 -15.21 25.89
N PRO A 285 -12.45 -16.49 26.31
CA PRO A 285 -13.36 -17.46 25.69
C PRO A 285 -14.83 -17.04 25.79
N ASP A 286 -15.22 -16.33 26.85
CA ASP A 286 -16.60 -15.87 27.06
C ASP A 286 -17.10 -14.87 26.00
N LEU A 287 -16.19 -14.25 25.24
CA LEU A 287 -16.52 -13.35 24.13
C LEU A 287 -17.04 -14.11 22.91
N LEU A 288 -16.62 -15.36 22.71
CA LEU A 288 -16.96 -16.13 21.52
C LEU A 288 -18.17 -17.03 21.78
N THR A 289 -18.86 -17.38 20.69
CA THR A 289 -20.04 -18.24 20.76
C THR A 289 -19.63 -19.70 20.78
N HIS A 290 -20.19 -20.48 21.70
CA HIS A 290 -20.04 -21.94 21.68
C HIS A 290 -20.88 -22.51 20.53
N CYS A 291 -20.26 -23.29 19.66
CA CYS A 291 -20.92 -23.95 18.54
C CYS A 291 -21.19 -25.43 18.87
N TYR A 292 -22.25 -25.96 18.29
CA TYR A 292 -22.69 -27.35 18.46
C TYR A 292 -22.88 -28.02 17.10
N ASP A 293 -22.71 -29.33 17.03
CA ASP A 293 -23.05 -30.10 15.81
C ASP A 293 -24.53 -30.53 15.80
N GLN A 294 -24.90 -31.34 14.81
CA GLN A 294 -26.26 -31.84 14.62
C GLN A 294 -26.71 -32.80 15.74
N ASP A 295 -25.77 -33.45 16.43
CA ASP A 295 -26.03 -34.34 17.55
C ASP A 295 -26.12 -33.57 18.88
N GLY A 296 -25.82 -32.26 18.86
CA GLY A 296 -25.84 -31.36 20.02
C GLY A 296 -24.53 -31.39 20.81
N ASP A 297 -23.47 -31.98 20.26
CA ASP A 297 -22.16 -32.03 20.89
C ASP A 297 -21.39 -30.74 20.63
N TYR A 298 -20.63 -30.29 21.63
CA TYR A 298 -19.82 -29.08 21.54
C TYR A 298 -18.64 -29.29 20.58
N VAL A 299 -18.50 -28.45 19.56
CA VAL A 299 -17.46 -28.57 18.53
C VAL A 299 -16.39 -27.47 18.58
N GLY A 300 -16.66 -26.34 19.22
CA GLY A 300 -15.70 -25.26 19.32
C GLY A 300 -16.31 -23.88 19.54
N LEU A 301 -15.49 -22.86 19.29
CA LEU A 301 -15.86 -21.45 19.35
C LEU A 301 -16.00 -20.90 17.93
N GLY A 302 -17.02 -20.06 17.73
CA GLY A 302 -17.27 -19.34 16.48
C GLY A 302 -17.21 -17.83 16.68
N PRO A 303 -17.99 -17.04 15.93
CA PRO A 303 -17.97 -15.58 16.01
C PRO A 303 -18.29 -15.05 17.41
N MET A 304 -17.90 -13.79 17.66
CA MET A 304 -18.22 -13.09 18.90
C MET A 304 -19.71 -13.17 19.22
N ASN A 305 -20.03 -13.26 20.51
CA ASN A 305 -21.40 -13.41 20.98
C ASN A 305 -22.13 -12.05 21.02
N PRO A 306 -23.13 -11.80 20.14
CA PRO A 306 -23.87 -10.55 20.04
C PRO A 306 -24.93 -10.32 21.12
N ILE A 307 -25.25 -11.32 21.95
CA ILE A 307 -26.32 -11.21 22.97
C ILE A 307 -25.77 -10.96 24.38
N LYS A 308 -24.45 -10.92 24.56
CA LYS A 308 -23.80 -10.65 25.85
C LYS A 308 -23.31 -9.21 25.98
N ASP A 309 -23.77 -8.51 27.01
CA ASP A 309 -23.32 -7.14 27.35
C ASP A 309 -21.81 -7.05 27.64
N SER A 310 -21.23 -8.13 28.17
CA SER A 310 -19.78 -8.23 28.41
C SER A 310 -18.97 -8.09 27.13
N THR A 311 -19.49 -8.54 25.98
CA THR A 311 -18.85 -8.42 24.67
C THR A 311 -18.67 -6.94 24.32
N TYR A 312 -19.75 -6.16 24.42
CA TYR A 312 -19.73 -4.74 24.09
C TYR A 312 -18.92 -3.90 25.09
N THR A 313 -18.94 -4.27 26.37
CA THR A 313 -18.09 -3.63 27.39
C THR A 313 -16.60 -3.81 27.06
N PHE A 314 -16.22 -5.04 26.69
CA PHE A 314 -14.85 -5.34 26.27
C PHE A 314 -14.45 -4.59 25.00
N LEU A 315 -15.30 -4.61 23.97
CA LEU A 315 -15.03 -3.92 22.70
C LEU A 315 -14.88 -2.41 22.88
N GLN A 316 -15.72 -1.79 23.71
CA GLN A 316 -15.60 -0.36 24.01
C GLN A 316 -14.25 -0.03 24.64
N GLU A 317 -13.82 -0.79 25.65
CA GLU A 317 -12.53 -0.55 26.31
C GLU A 317 -11.35 -0.75 25.35
N LEU A 318 -11.39 -1.80 24.51
CA LEU A 318 -10.33 -2.06 23.54
C LEU A 318 -10.29 -0.98 22.44
N PHE A 319 -11.43 -0.63 21.86
CA PHE A 319 -11.47 0.39 20.80
C PHE A 319 -11.06 1.76 21.31
N HIS A 320 -11.38 2.13 22.55
CA HIS A 320 -10.89 3.37 23.14
C HIS A 320 -9.36 3.36 23.33
N GLU A 321 -8.75 2.22 23.69
CA GLU A 321 -7.30 2.09 23.73
C GLU A 321 -6.68 2.26 22.33
N VAL A 322 -7.22 1.57 21.33
CA VAL A 322 -6.76 1.68 19.93
C VAL A 322 -6.90 3.12 19.44
N GLN A 323 -8.04 3.78 19.66
CA GLN A 323 -8.27 5.17 19.26
C GLN A 323 -7.39 6.19 20.00
N ALA A 324 -6.93 5.86 21.21
CA ALA A 324 -5.96 6.69 21.92
C ALA A 324 -4.54 6.53 21.38
N LEU A 325 -4.21 5.37 20.81
CA LEU A 325 -2.89 5.06 20.25
C LEU A 325 -2.73 5.54 18.80
N PHE A 326 -3.77 5.39 17.97
CA PHE A 326 -3.74 5.77 16.57
C PHE A 326 -4.34 7.18 16.38
N PRO A 327 -3.58 8.17 15.85
CA PRO A 327 -4.09 9.53 15.66
C PRO A 327 -5.08 9.67 14.49
N GLU A 328 -5.32 8.57 13.76
CA GLU A 328 -6.24 8.53 12.63
C GLU A 328 -7.69 8.56 13.11
N ARG A 329 -8.55 9.30 12.39
CA ARG A 329 -9.97 9.42 12.73
C ARG A 329 -10.77 8.21 12.28
N TYR A 330 -10.30 7.50 11.27
CA TYR A 330 -10.94 6.30 10.76
C TYR A 330 -10.39 5.05 11.45
N ILE A 331 -11.29 4.16 11.84
CA ILE A 331 -10.95 2.83 12.36
C ILE A 331 -11.75 1.81 11.56
N HIS A 332 -11.09 0.77 11.07
CA HIS A 332 -11.78 -0.33 10.40
C HIS A 332 -12.23 -1.34 11.47
N ILE A 333 -13.51 -1.65 11.49
CA ILE A 333 -14.09 -2.61 12.45
C ILE A 333 -14.48 -3.93 11.78
N GLY A 334 -14.09 -4.10 10.51
CA GLY A 334 -14.31 -5.31 9.72
C GLY A 334 -15.80 -5.57 9.44
N GLY A 335 -16.26 -6.75 9.84
CA GLY A 335 -17.65 -7.17 9.71
C GLY A 335 -17.94 -7.99 8.46
N ASP A 336 -16.93 -8.67 7.91
CA ASP A 336 -17.07 -9.63 6.82
C ASP A 336 -17.18 -11.07 7.31
N GLU A 337 -17.59 -11.94 6.39
CA GLU A 337 -17.49 -13.41 6.46
C GLU A 337 -17.90 -14.06 7.81
N VAL A 338 -18.93 -13.50 8.45
CA VAL A 338 -19.46 -14.03 9.71
C VAL A 338 -20.12 -15.39 9.47
N ASP A 339 -19.56 -16.44 10.06
CA ASP A 339 -20.13 -17.79 10.06
C ASP A 339 -21.41 -17.84 10.90
N LEU A 340 -22.55 -17.86 10.22
CA LEU A 340 -23.87 -17.90 10.86
C LEU A 340 -24.23 -19.30 11.38
N ASP A 341 -23.59 -20.36 10.90
CA ASP A 341 -23.93 -21.75 11.27
C ASP A 341 -23.65 -21.99 12.76
N CYS A 342 -22.56 -21.41 13.29
CA CYS A 342 -22.28 -21.48 14.72
C CYS A 342 -23.38 -20.83 15.57
N TRP A 343 -23.86 -19.63 15.20
CA TRP A 343 -24.95 -18.97 15.90
C TRP A 343 -26.25 -19.76 15.78
N GLU A 344 -26.52 -20.36 14.63
CA GLU A 344 -27.69 -21.21 14.43
C GLU A 344 -27.66 -22.46 15.32
N SER A 345 -26.50 -23.08 15.48
CA SER A 345 -26.33 -24.26 16.32
C SER A 345 -26.55 -23.99 17.82
N ASN A 346 -26.44 -22.73 18.28
CA ASN A 346 -26.43 -22.41 19.70
C ASN A 346 -27.86 -22.26 20.27
N PRO A 347 -28.27 -23.07 21.28
CA PRO A 347 -29.62 -23.02 21.85
C PRO A 347 -29.98 -21.69 22.54
N GLU A 348 -28.99 -20.94 23.02
CA GLU A 348 -29.18 -19.60 23.62
C GLU A 348 -29.67 -18.60 22.58
N PHE A 349 -29.12 -18.66 21.37
CA PHE A 349 -29.46 -17.76 20.26
C PHE A 349 -30.86 -18.06 19.73
N GLN A 350 -31.21 -19.34 19.59
CA GLN A 350 -32.56 -19.77 19.22
C GLN A 350 -33.61 -19.26 20.22
N ARG A 351 -33.29 -19.27 21.51
CA ARG A 351 -34.16 -18.70 22.54
C ARG A 351 -34.24 -17.18 22.42
N TYR A 352 -33.13 -16.50 22.20
CA TYR A 352 -33.09 -15.04 22.04
C TYR A 352 -33.93 -14.57 20.85
N ILE A 353 -33.88 -15.29 19.71
CA ILE A 353 -34.73 -15.03 18.54
C ILE A 353 -36.22 -15.05 18.93
N GLN A 354 -36.65 -16.07 19.68
CA GLN A 354 -38.04 -16.22 20.12
C GLN A 354 -38.46 -15.12 21.10
N GLU A 355 -37.57 -14.74 22.03
CA GLU A 355 -37.85 -13.71 23.06
C GLU A 355 -37.90 -12.28 22.49
N HIS A 356 -37.11 -11.99 21.44
CA HIS A 356 -36.96 -10.64 20.89
C HIS A 356 -37.62 -10.45 19.51
N ASN A 357 -38.41 -11.42 19.04
CA ASN A 357 -39.09 -11.41 17.74
C ASN A 357 -38.14 -11.12 16.56
N LEU A 358 -36.93 -11.69 16.58
CA LEU A 358 -36.03 -11.65 15.43
C LEU A 358 -36.51 -12.63 14.36
N THR A 359 -36.12 -12.41 13.10
CA THR A 359 -36.56 -13.25 11.98
C THR A 359 -35.61 -14.41 11.71
N SER A 360 -34.30 -14.22 11.89
CA SER A 360 -33.30 -15.27 11.67
C SER A 360 -31.97 -14.94 12.35
N VAL A 361 -31.03 -15.88 12.32
CA VAL A 361 -29.66 -15.65 12.80
C VAL A 361 -28.90 -14.58 12.01
N ALA A 362 -29.32 -14.28 10.76
CA ALA A 362 -28.72 -13.21 9.98
C ALA A 362 -28.95 -11.82 10.62
N ASP A 363 -30.03 -11.66 11.40
CA ASP A 363 -30.31 -10.41 12.13
C ASP A 363 -29.26 -10.13 13.21
N PHE A 364 -28.56 -11.15 13.71
CA PHE A 364 -27.53 -10.99 14.73
C PHE A 364 -26.32 -10.22 14.23
N HIS A 365 -25.95 -10.36 12.96
CA HIS A 365 -24.86 -9.56 12.40
C HIS A 365 -25.25 -8.07 12.39
N ALA A 366 -26.46 -7.75 11.94
CA ALA A 366 -26.96 -6.37 11.95
C ALA A 366 -27.10 -5.83 13.39
N LEU A 367 -27.55 -6.66 14.34
CA LEU A 367 -27.64 -6.31 15.76
C LEU A 367 -26.25 -6.00 16.34
N PHE A 368 -25.26 -6.86 16.07
CA PHE A 368 -23.89 -6.69 16.52
C PHE A 368 -23.32 -5.37 16.02
N MET A 369 -23.36 -5.13 14.70
CA MET A 369 -22.82 -3.89 14.12
C MET A 369 -23.54 -2.65 14.62
N ARG A 370 -24.87 -2.73 14.83
CA ARG A 370 -25.67 -1.64 15.41
C ARG A 370 -25.25 -1.30 16.84
N ASN A 371 -24.83 -2.29 17.62
CA ASN A 371 -24.39 -2.11 19.00
C ASN A 371 -22.91 -1.73 19.10
N THR A 372 -22.08 -2.19 18.16
CA THR A 372 -20.63 -1.99 18.14
C THR A 372 -20.25 -0.60 17.61
N ILE A 373 -20.85 -0.13 16.51
CA ILE A 373 -20.51 1.17 15.90
C ILE A 373 -20.65 2.35 16.89
N PRO A 374 -21.73 2.46 17.71
CA PRO A 374 -21.87 3.54 18.69
C PRO A 374 -20.88 3.49 19.86
N LEU A 375 -20.11 2.41 20.03
CA LEU A 375 -19.10 2.31 21.10
C LEU A 375 -17.83 3.09 20.76
N LEU A 376 -17.62 3.43 19.50
CA LEU A 376 -16.48 4.23 19.07
C LEU A 376 -16.57 5.65 19.64
N SER A 377 -15.42 6.26 19.93
CA SER A 377 -15.38 7.66 20.38
C SER A 377 -16.03 8.63 19.39
N GLU A 378 -16.57 9.75 19.90
CA GLU A 378 -17.37 10.72 19.12
C GLU A 378 -16.67 11.25 17.85
N ASN A 379 -15.33 11.35 17.88
CA ASN A 379 -14.52 11.86 16.78
C ASN A 379 -14.11 10.78 15.76
N SER A 380 -14.41 9.52 16.05
CA SER A 380 -14.03 8.39 15.21
C SER A 380 -15.07 8.11 14.12
N ARG A 381 -14.61 7.56 13.00
CA ARG A 381 -15.42 7.18 11.85
C ARG A 381 -15.18 5.70 11.54
N PRO A 382 -16.21 4.85 11.59
CA PRO A 382 -16.06 3.45 11.24
C PRO A 382 -15.83 3.29 9.73
N ILE A 383 -14.97 2.36 9.38
CA ILE A 383 -14.95 1.69 8.06
C ILE A 383 -15.38 0.25 8.30
N VAL A 384 -16.21 -0.28 7.39
CA VAL A 384 -16.81 -1.62 7.48
C VAL A 384 -16.72 -2.31 6.12
N TRP A 385 -16.58 -3.63 6.13
CA TRP A 385 -16.69 -4.41 4.91
C TRP A 385 -18.14 -4.54 4.44
N GLN A 386 -18.34 -4.57 3.12
CA GLN A 386 -19.55 -5.05 2.42
C GLN A 386 -20.92 -4.42 2.77
N ILE A 387 -21.01 -3.31 3.51
CA ILE A 387 -22.27 -2.57 3.71
C ILE A 387 -22.48 -1.53 2.61
N LEU A 388 -23.18 -1.93 1.55
CA LEU A 388 -23.56 -1.04 0.44
C LEU A 388 -24.89 -0.34 0.74
N ARG A 389 -24.85 0.96 1.05
CA ARG A 389 -26.05 1.81 1.00
C ARG A 389 -25.76 3.05 0.16
N ALA A 390 -26.76 3.48 -0.62
CA ALA A 390 -26.65 4.54 -1.63
C ALA A 390 -26.01 5.86 -1.15
N SER A 391 -26.06 6.17 0.16
CA SER A 391 -25.53 7.41 0.75
C SER A 391 -24.10 7.34 1.30
N HIS A 392 -23.45 6.17 1.33
CA HIS A 392 -22.13 6.03 1.95
C HIS A 392 -21.00 6.32 0.95
N GLN A 393 -19.89 6.86 1.47
CA GLN A 393 -18.61 6.89 0.76
C GLN A 393 -18.07 5.47 0.60
N LEU A 394 -17.43 5.20 -0.53
CA LEU A 394 -16.98 3.87 -0.91
C LEU A 394 -15.47 3.83 -1.14
N ILE A 395 -14.85 2.78 -0.61
CA ILE A 395 -13.46 2.41 -0.86
C ILE A 395 -13.52 1.10 -1.66
N TYR A 396 -12.93 1.09 -2.85
CA TYR A 396 -12.97 -0.07 -3.74
C TYR A 396 -11.75 -0.98 -3.55
N SER A 397 -11.95 -2.29 -3.40
CA SER A 397 -10.85 -3.27 -3.30
C SER A 397 -11.06 -4.56 -4.11
N THR A 398 -12.31 -4.90 -4.50
CA THR A 398 -12.68 -6.21 -5.11
C THR A 398 -11.80 -6.61 -6.31
N GLY A 399 -11.28 -5.62 -7.04
CA GLY A 399 -10.45 -5.83 -8.21
C GLY A 399 -8.96 -6.04 -7.91
N TRP A 400 -8.52 -5.81 -6.68
CA TRP A 400 -7.13 -5.60 -6.33
C TRP A 400 -6.68 -6.48 -5.15
N TYR A 401 -7.17 -7.71 -5.11
CA TYR A 401 -6.68 -8.76 -4.21
C TYR A 401 -5.39 -9.32 -4.80
N LEU A 402 -4.25 -8.92 -4.22
CA LEU A 402 -2.92 -9.27 -4.71
C LEU A 402 -2.49 -10.66 -4.22
N ASP A 403 -3.05 -11.15 -3.13
CA ASP A 403 -2.80 -12.48 -2.58
C ASP A 403 -3.18 -13.60 -3.58
N HIS A 404 -4.20 -13.36 -4.40
CA HIS A 404 -4.56 -14.17 -5.57
C HIS A 404 -3.46 -14.09 -6.62
N LEU A 405 -2.61 -15.13 -6.68
CA LEU A 405 -1.60 -15.26 -7.73
C LEU A 405 -2.22 -15.81 -9.01
N ASN A 406 -2.12 -15.05 -10.09
CA ASN A 406 -2.25 -15.57 -11.45
C ASN A 406 -0.83 -15.84 -12.02
N THR A 407 -0.69 -16.01 -13.33
CA THR A 407 0.63 -16.09 -13.98
C THR A 407 1.45 -14.82 -13.76
N GLY A 408 2.78 -14.90 -13.83
CA GLY A 408 3.64 -13.71 -13.73
C GLY A 408 3.28 -12.68 -14.80
N GLY A 409 2.94 -11.45 -14.40
CA GLY A 409 2.48 -10.38 -15.32
C GLY A 409 1.01 -9.93 -15.14
N ASP A 410 0.31 -10.44 -14.12
CA ASP A 410 -1.06 -10.08 -13.72
C ASP A 410 -1.29 -8.60 -13.38
N TRP A 411 -0.24 -7.79 -13.22
CA TRP A 411 -0.37 -6.36 -12.90
C TRP A 411 -1.22 -5.58 -13.90
N THR A 412 -1.25 -5.99 -15.17
CA THR A 412 -2.07 -5.36 -16.21
C THR A 412 -3.57 -5.51 -15.92
N GLU A 413 -3.97 -6.64 -15.33
CA GLU A 413 -5.35 -6.87 -14.89
C GLU A 413 -5.73 -5.90 -13.77
N PHE A 414 -4.82 -5.63 -12.84
CA PHE A 414 -5.04 -4.65 -11.78
C PHE A 414 -5.11 -3.22 -12.33
N PHE A 415 -4.23 -2.87 -13.27
CA PHE A 415 -4.18 -1.54 -13.90
C PHE A 415 -5.47 -1.19 -14.66
N ASN A 416 -5.99 -2.17 -15.41
CA ASN A 416 -7.11 -1.98 -16.33
C ASN A 416 -8.48 -1.90 -15.63
N LYS A 417 -8.56 -2.24 -14.33
CA LYS A 417 -9.81 -2.16 -13.56
C LYS A 417 -10.15 -0.72 -13.19
N ASP A 418 -11.29 -0.21 -13.67
CA ASP A 418 -11.88 1.05 -13.18
C ASP A 418 -12.84 0.77 -12.02
N PRO A 419 -12.61 1.36 -10.83
CA PRO A 419 -13.55 1.26 -9.71
C PRO A 419 -14.99 1.66 -10.08
N ARG A 420 -15.19 2.68 -10.94
CA ARG A 420 -16.52 3.18 -11.31
C ARG A 420 -17.28 2.19 -12.17
N ASP A 421 -16.62 1.56 -13.15
CA ASP A 421 -17.25 0.58 -14.03
C ASP A 421 -17.69 -0.67 -13.27
N LEU A 422 -16.86 -1.11 -12.32
CA LEU A 422 -17.12 -2.31 -11.52
C LEU A 422 -18.23 -2.09 -10.50
N VAL A 423 -18.28 -0.92 -9.84
CA VAL A 423 -19.38 -0.56 -8.93
C VAL A 423 -20.72 -0.45 -9.69
N ASN A 424 -20.73 0.16 -10.88
CA ASN A 424 -21.93 0.20 -11.74
C ASN A 424 -22.44 -1.21 -12.12
N GLY A 425 -21.53 -2.18 -12.25
CA GLY A 425 -21.88 -3.57 -12.50
C GLY A 425 -22.53 -4.28 -11.31
N LEU A 426 -22.17 -3.89 -10.07
CA LEU A 426 -22.66 -4.53 -8.84
C LEU A 426 -24.05 -4.03 -8.43
N SER A 427 -24.28 -2.72 -8.45
CA SER A 427 -25.58 -2.14 -8.13
C SER A 427 -25.78 -0.77 -8.78
N LYS A 428 -26.92 -0.59 -9.43
CA LYS A 428 -27.30 0.69 -10.07
C LYS A 428 -27.75 1.75 -9.07
N ASP A 429 -28.04 1.35 -7.83
CA ASP A 429 -28.49 2.26 -6.77
C ASP A 429 -27.32 2.95 -6.06
N ILE A 430 -26.09 2.55 -6.37
CA ILE A 430 -24.88 3.15 -5.83
C ILE A 430 -24.47 4.33 -6.68
N ASN A 431 -24.35 5.50 -6.04
CA ASN A 431 -23.72 6.65 -6.68
C ASN A 431 -22.20 6.43 -6.78
N VAL A 432 -21.68 6.21 -7.99
CA VAL A 432 -20.24 6.06 -8.25
C VAL A 432 -19.41 7.29 -7.91
N ASP A 433 -20.04 8.46 -7.73
CA ASP A 433 -19.36 9.66 -7.25
C ASP A 433 -19.04 9.61 -5.75
N ASN A 434 -19.63 8.65 -5.02
CA ASN A 434 -19.26 8.40 -3.64
C ASN A 434 -17.96 7.57 -3.50
N ILE A 435 -17.38 7.09 -4.60
CA ILE A 435 -16.09 6.39 -4.57
C ILE A 435 -15.00 7.40 -4.23
N VAL A 436 -14.45 7.30 -3.03
CA VAL A 436 -13.39 8.19 -2.54
C VAL A 436 -11.99 7.69 -2.86
N GLY A 437 -11.90 6.45 -3.34
CA GLY A 437 -10.69 5.81 -3.80
C GLY A 437 -10.76 4.30 -3.64
N GLY A 438 -9.64 3.67 -3.30
CA GLY A 438 -9.58 2.23 -3.14
C GLY A 438 -8.26 1.72 -2.59
N GLU A 439 -8.18 0.40 -2.45
CA GLU A 439 -7.07 -0.28 -1.80
C GLU A 439 -6.66 -1.54 -2.56
N ALA A 440 -5.35 -1.76 -2.65
CA ALA A 440 -4.83 -3.08 -2.97
C ALA A 440 -4.77 -3.90 -1.69
N CYS A 441 -5.23 -5.14 -1.71
CA CYS A 441 -5.25 -6.02 -0.54
C CYS A 441 -4.16 -7.09 -0.64
N MET A 442 -3.38 -7.24 0.42
CA MET A 442 -2.44 -8.35 0.58
C MET A 442 -2.80 -9.12 1.86
N TRP A 443 -3.77 -10.03 1.71
CA TRP A 443 -4.05 -11.06 2.71
C TRP A 443 -2.88 -12.04 2.83
N ALA A 444 -2.70 -12.62 4.01
CA ALA A 444 -1.47 -13.30 4.37
C ALA A 444 -1.61 -14.81 4.60
N GLU A 445 -2.62 -15.50 4.08
CA GLU A 445 -2.76 -16.96 4.24
C GLU A 445 -1.55 -17.74 3.70
N VAL A 446 -0.90 -17.21 2.64
CA VAL A 446 0.30 -17.78 2.01
C VAL A 446 1.39 -16.73 1.77
N VAL A 447 1.35 -15.63 2.52
CA VAL A 447 2.28 -14.50 2.41
C VAL A 447 2.91 -14.24 3.78
N ASN A 448 4.22 -14.04 3.82
CA ASN A 448 4.96 -13.76 5.04
C ASN A 448 6.18 -12.88 4.73
N ASP A 449 7.02 -12.66 5.74
CA ASP A 449 8.23 -11.83 5.62
C ASP A 449 9.16 -12.16 4.46
N MET A 450 9.17 -13.41 3.98
CA MET A 450 10.10 -13.88 2.96
C MET A 450 9.62 -13.57 1.53
N ASN A 451 8.32 -13.35 1.32
CA ASN A 451 7.74 -13.19 -0.01
C ASN A 451 6.84 -11.95 -0.17
N ILE A 452 6.52 -11.24 0.92
CA ILE A 452 5.60 -10.09 0.88
C ILE A 452 6.04 -9.01 -0.10
N MET A 453 7.33 -8.66 -0.14
CA MET A 453 7.83 -7.60 -1.01
C MET A 453 7.61 -7.91 -2.49
N SER A 454 8.02 -9.09 -2.94
CA SER A 454 7.88 -9.52 -4.34
C SER A 454 6.43 -9.78 -4.71
N ARG A 455 5.59 -10.17 -3.74
CA ARG A 455 4.15 -10.30 -3.98
C ARG A 455 3.49 -8.93 -4.12
N VAL A 456 3.77 -7.97 -3.26
CA VAL A 456 3.11 -6.65 -3.32
C VAL A 456 3.63 -5.86 -4.51
N TRP A 457 4.95 -5.81 -4.71
CA TRP A 457 5.59 -4.93 -5.67
C TRP A 457 6.16 -5.70 -6.87
N PRO A 458 5.92 -5.23 -8.11
CA PRO A 458 5.37 -3.94 -8.49
C PRO A 458 3.85 -3.96 -8.74
N ARG A 459 3.13 -5.03 -8.40
CA ARG A 459 1.69 -5.18 -8.70
C ARG A 459 0.82 -4.09 -8.06
N ALA A 460 1.10 -3.71 -6.82
CA ALA A 460 0.44 -2.59 -6.14
C ALA A 460 0.75 -1.23 -6.80
N SER A 461 1.87 -1.09 -7.52
CA SER A 461 2.20 0.13 -8.28
C SER A 461 1.18 0.40 -9.38
N ALA A 462 0.60 -0.65 -9.98
CA ALA A 462 -0.46 -0.54 -10.98
C ALA A 462 -1.74 0.07 -10.38
N VAL A 463 -2.11 -0.39 -9.19
CA VAL A 463 -3.25 0.15 -8.43
C VAL A 463 -2.99 1.60 -8.03
N ALA A 464 -1.77 1.89 -7.56
CA ALA A 464 -1.37 3.23 -7.18
C ALA A 464 -1.46 4.21 -8.36
N GLU A 465 -1.06 3.80 -9.57
CA GLU A 465 -1.21 4.62 -10.76
C GLU A 465 -2.68 4.80 -11.15
N ARG A 466 -3.50 3.75 -11.06
CA ARG A 466 -4.93 3.88 -11.35
C ARG A 466 -5.67 4.83 -10.40
N LEU A 467 -5.21 4.91 -9.16
CA LEU A 467 -5.78 5.80 -8.15
C LEU A 467 -5.20 7.23 -8.17
N TRP A 468 -4.09 7.44 -8.88
CA TRP A 468 -3.44 8.75 -9.02
C TRP A 468 -3.68 9.37 -10.40
N GLY A 469 -3.25 8.71 -11.47
CA GLY A 469 -3.19 9.24 -12.83
C GLY A 469 -4.51 9.12 -13.60
N HIS A 470 -4.44 9.47 -14.89
CA HIS A 470 -5.59 9.49 -15.81
C HIS A 470 -5.57 8.38 -16.86
N GLU A 471 -4.49 7.59 -16.96
CA GLU A 471 -4.40 6.49 -17.91
C GLU A 471 -5.40 5.39 -17.57
N SER A 472 -6.13 4.92 -18.59
CA SER A 472 -7.18 3.93 -18.41
C SER A 472 -6.76 2.50 -18.76
N GLN A 473 -5.62 2.33 -19.44
CA GLN A 473 -5.13 1.03 -19.93
C GLN A 473 -3.61 0.92 -19.86
N ALA A 474 -3.11 -0.30 -19.63
CA ALA A 474 -1.68 -0.64 -19.64
C ALA A 474 -1.12 -0.64 -21.07
N THR A 475 -0.70 0.52 -21.57
CA THR A 475 -0.08 0.66 -22.89
C THR A 475 1.39 0.23 -22.88
N TYR A 476 2.00 0.11 -24.06
CA TYR A 476 3.45 -0.14 -24.19
C TYR A 476 4.30 0.85 -23.36
N GLN A 477 3.91 2.13 -23.32
CA GLN A 477 4.61 3.13 -22.52
C GLN A 477 4.45 2.88 -21.02
N VAL A 478 3.28 2.42 -20.55
CA VAL A 478 3.07 2.04 -19.14
C VAL A 478 4.01 0.91 -18.74
N HIS A 479 4.14 -0.12 -19.58
CA HIS A 479 5.10 -1.21 -19.35
C HIS A 479 6.53 -0.67 -19.19
N CYS A 480 7.00 0.15 -20.14
CA CYS A 480 8.36 0.72 -20.09
C CYS A 480 8.61 1.54 -18.81
N ARG A 481 7.61 2.32 -18.35
CA ARG A 481 7.69 3.08 -17.10
C ARG A 481 7.68 2.19 -15.86
N LEU A 482 6.89 1.11 -15.87
CA LEU A 482 6.85 0.18 -14.74
C LEU A 482 8.14 -0.63 -14.63
N GLU A 483 8.78 -0.98 -15.75
CA GLU A 483 10.11 -1.62 -15.76
C GLU A 483 11.15 -0.69 -15.11
N GLU A 484 11.21 0.59 -15.51
CA GLU A 484 12.08 1.59 -14.87
C GLU A 484 11.79 1.75 -13.38
N HIS A 485 10.51 1.87 -13.01
CA HIS A 485 10.09 2.04 -11.63
C HIS A 485 10.42 0.84 -10.76
N THR A 486 10.28 -0.37 -11.30
CA THR A 486 10.65 -1.61 -10.61
C THR A 486 12.15 -1.68 -10.36
N CYS A 487 12.95 -1.25 -11.32
CA CYS A 487 14.38 -1.09 -11.11
C CYS A 487 14.68 -0.06 -10.01
N ARG A 488 13.98 1.09 -9.98
CA ARG A 488 14.15 2.10 -8.92
C ARG A 488 13.81 1.57 -7.53
N MET A 489 12.71 0.82 -7.41
CA MET A 489 12.33 0.15 -6.16
C MET A 489 13.43 -0.80 -5.68
N ASN A 490 13.93 -1.66 -6.57
CA ASN A 490 15.01 -2.61 -6.24
C ASN A 490 16.31 -1.90 -5.85
N ALA A 491 16.68 -0.81 -6.53
CA ALA A 491 17.85 0.01 -6.19
C ALA A 491 17.74 0.66 -4.80
N ARG A 492 16.51 0.92 -4.33
CA ARG A 492 16.23 1.43 -2.98
C ARG A 492 15.96 0.33 -1.94
N GLY A 493 16.26 -0.93 -2.26
CA GLY A 493 16.12 -2.07 -1.34
C GLY A 493 14.72 -2.69 -1.26
N ILE A 494 13.78 -2.25 -2.10
CA ILE A 494 12.45 -2.86 -2.21
C ILE A 494 12.54 -4.00 -3.21
N HIS A 495 12.57 -5.24 -2.72
CA HIS A 495 12.69 -6.46 -3.53
C HIS A 495 11.43 -6.76 -4.35
N ALA A 496 11.17 -5.95 -5.36
CA ALA A 496 10.06 -6.07 -6.28
C ALA A 496 10.34 -7.13 -7.36
N GLN A 497 9.35 -7.95 -7.70
CA GLN A 497 9.47 -8.95 -8.76
C GLN A 497 9.56 -8.28 -10.16
N PRO A 498 10.09 -8.95 -11.20
CA PRO A 498 10.00 -8.45 -12.57
C PRO A 498 8.52 -8.26 -12.99
N PRO A 499 8.15 -7.12 -13.62
CA PRO A 499 6.76 -6.84 -13.95
C PRO A 499 6.28 -7.56 -15.22
N SER A 500 7.04 -7.50 -16.32
CA SER A 500 6.54 -7.96 -17.64
C SER A 500 7.23 -9.20 -18.19
N GLY A 501 8.19 -9.79 -17.48
CA GLY A 501 8.90 -11.00 -17.91
C GLY A 501 10.42 -10.89 -17.82
N PRO A 502 11.17 -11.60 -18.70
CA PRO A 502 12.62 -11.56 -18.70
C PRO A 502 13.18 -10.16 -18.95
N GLY A 503 14.14 -9.75 -18.13
CA GLY A 503 14.76 -8.43 -18.22
C GLY A 503 15.92 -8.29 -17.23
N PHE A 504 16.40 -7.06 -17.07
CA PHE A 504 17.46 -6.73 -16.14
C PHE A 504 17.39 -5.26 -15.72
N CYS A 505 18.03 -4.94 -14.60
CA CYS A 505 18.29 -3.56 -14.17
C CYS A 505 19.79 -3.26 -14.27
N LEU A 506 20.19 -2.26 -15.05
CA LEU A 506 21.59 -1.87 -15.19
C LEU A 506 21.86 -0.53 -14.52
N GLY A 507 22.42 -0.56 -13.32
CA GLY A 507 22.89 0.64 -12.62
C GLY A 507 21.81 1.67 -12.25
N VAL A 508 20.54 1.31 -12.45
CA VAL A 508 19.28 2.08 -12.33
C VAL A 508 19.39 3.60 -12.33
#